data_AF-A0AAV1D2D5-F1
#
_entry.id   AF-A0AAV1D2D5-F1
#
_cell.length_a   1.000
_cell.length_b   1.000
_cell.length_c   1.000
_cell.angle_alpha   90.00
_cell.angle_beta   90.00
_cell.angle_gamma   90.00
#
_symmetry.space_group_name_H-M   'P 1'
#
loop_
_entity.id
_entity.type
_entity.pdbx_description
1 polymer ?
#
loop_
_entity_poly.entity_id
_entity_poly.type
_entity_poly.pdbx_seq_one_letter_code
_entity_poly.pdbx_strand_id
1 'polypeptide(L)'
;MIEKNQRLVVFTSNSSKDATEGIAYQWKYTVENQNGPEGMVAGKCLNRGESLAMNTTTRSLIVMNYFPDYPSIIGACRENSAPLMDMLNTCYEAAGKRWPNFIVVDFYKKSDGGGAPEAVDKANGQLICARPDILSCRVIQGGGVRTEL
;
A
#
# COMPACT_ATOMS: atom_id res chain seq x y z
N MET A 1 -10.47 12.98 -15.03
CA MET A 1 -9.75 11.70 -14.89
C MET A 1 -9.02 11.34 -16.19
N ILE A 2 -9.73 11.01 -17.28
CA ILE A 2 -9.13 10.54 -18.54
C ILE A 2 -8.20 11.59 -19.17
N GLU A 3 -8.67 12.83 -19.33
CA GLU A 3 -7.87 13.94 -19.90
C GLU A 3 -6.61 14.26 -19.09
N LYS A 4 -6.58 13.91 -17.81
CA LYS A 4 -5.43 14.10 -16.91
C LYS A 4 -4.59 12.82 -16.74
N ASN A 5 -4.82 11.80 -17.58
CA ASN A 5 -4.19 10.49 -17.50
C ASN A 5 -4.29 9.83 -16.11
N GLN A 6 -5.37 10.12 -15.37
CA GLN A 6 -5.66 9.46 -14.09
C GLN A 6 -6.43 8.18 -14.35
N ARG A 7 -6.05 7.10 -13.67
CA ARG A 7 -6.71 5.80 -13.73
C ARG A 7 -7.55 5.57 -12.49
N LEU A 8 -8.70 4.94 -12.66
CA LEU A 8 -9.54 4.46 -11.58
C LEU A 8 -9.46 2.94 -11.56
N VAL A 9 -9.18 2.38 -10.38
CA VAL A 9 -9.20 0.93 -10.14
C VAL A 9 -10.44 0.64 -9.29
N VAL A 10 -11.27 -0.29 -9.74
CA VAL A 10 -12.52 -0.66 -9.07
C VAL A 10 -12.54 -2.17 -8.87
N PHE A 11 -12.85 -2.58 -7.64
CA PHE A 11 -13.08 -3.98 -7.29
C PHE A 11 -14.46 -4.15 -6.66
N THR A 12 -14.99 -5.37 -6.76
CA THR A 12 -16.17 -5.82 -6.01
C THR A 12 -15.76 -6.76 -4.89
N SER A 13 -16.44 -6.68 -3.74
CA SER A 13 -16.37 -7.67 -2.67
C SER A 13 -17.37 -8.82 -2.85
N ASN A 14 -18.28 -8.73 -3.83
CA ASN A 14 -19.21 -9.80 -4.19
C ASN A 14 -18.67 -10.56 -5.42
N SER A 15 -18.37 -11.84 -5.24
CA SER A 15 -17.77 -12.69 -6.28
C SER A 15 -18.67 -12.90 -7.50
N SER A 16 -20.00 -12.81 -7.36
CA SER A 16 -20.90 -13.00 -8.52
C SER A 16 -20.78 -11.87 -9.55
N LYS A 17 -20.49 -10.65 -9.09
CA LYS A 17 -20.38 -9.45 -9.94
C LYS A 17 -19.20 -9.50 -10.91
N ASP A 18 -18.21 -10.35 -10.65
CA ASP A 18 -17.11 -10.62 -11.58
C ASP A 18 -17.65 -11.23 -12.89
N ALA A 19 -18.52 -12.23 -12.79
CA ALA A 19 -19.11 -12.88 -13.96
C ALA A 19 -20.32 -12.12 -14.53
N THR A 20 -21.13 -11.48 -13.67
CA THR A 20 -22.39 -10.86 -14.11
C THR A 20 -22.26 -9.40 -14.53
N GLU A 21 -21.32 -8.66 -13.96
CA GLU A 21 -21.14 -7.21 -14.19
C GLU A 21 -19.75 -6.88 -14.76
N GLY A 22 -18.82 -7.85 -14.82
CA GLY A 22 -17.45 -7.63 -15.26
C GLY A 22 -16.60 -6.80 -14.28
N ILE A 23 -17.04 -6.67 -13.02
CA ILE A 23 -16.30 -5.94 -11.99
C ILE A 23 -15.38 -6.93 -11.28
N ALA A 24 -14.08 -6.71 -11.37
CA ALA A 24 -13.06 -7.61 -10.82
C ALA A 24 -13.30 -7.91 -9.33
N TYR A 25 -13.41 -9.19 -8.97
CA TYR A 25 -13.54 -9.62 -7.58
C TYR A 25 -12.22 -9.46 -6.82
N GLN A 26 -12.20 -8.59 -5.82
CA GLN A 26 -10.99 -8.13 -5.09
C GLN A 26 -10.03 -9.27 -4.71
N TRP A 27 -10.55 -10.33 -4.09
CA TRP A 27 -9.75 -11.43 -3.53
C TRP A 27 -9.07 -12.33 -4.58
N LYS A 28 -9.35 -12.13 -5.88
CA LYS A 28 -8.58 -12.73 -6.97
C LYS A 28 -7.31 -11.96 -7.32
N TYR A 29 -7.19 -10.71 -6.88
CA TYR A 29 -6.12 -9.80 -7.30
C TYR A 29 -5.26 -9.30 -6.14
N THR A 30 -5.84 -9.18 -4.95
CA THR A 30 -5.18 -8.63 -3.76
C THR A 30 -4.82 -9.69 -2.73
N VAL A 31 -3.75 -9.44 -1.98
CA VAL A 31 -3.63 -9.84 -0.58
C VAL A 31 -3.78 -8.61 0.29
N GLU A 32 -4.46 -8.74 1.43
CA GLU A 32 -4.79 -7.61 2.30
C GLU A 32 -4.66 -8.01 3.76
N ASN A 33 -4.01 -7.16 4.56
CA ASN A 33 -3.96 -7.36 6.00
C ASN A 33 -5.22 -6.83 6.68
N GLN A 34 -5.48 -7.36 7.86
CA GLN A 34 -6.62 -7.02 8.69
C GLN A 34 -6.66 -5.52 8.99
N ASN A 35 -7.85 -4.96 9.16
CA ASN A 35 -8.04 -3.60 9.64
C ASN A 35 -8.36 -3.58 11.15
N GLY A 36 -8.67 -2.42 11.70
CA GLY A 36 -9.02 -2.31 13.10
C GLY A 36 -7.85 -2.65 14.04
N PRO A 37 -8.13 -2.91 15.32
CA PRO A 37 -7.10 -3.19 16.32
C PRO A 37 -6.18 -4.35 15.94
N GLU A 38 -6.69 -5.39 15.29
CA GLU A 38 -5.91 -6.55 14.83
C GLU A 38 -4.93 -6.18 13.70
N GLY A 39 -5.34 -5.26 12.83
CA GLY A 39 -4.51 -4.70 11.76
C GLY A 39 -3.40 -3.77 12.21
N MET A 40 -3.48 -3.27 13.44
CA MET A 40 -2.58 -2.27 13.98
C MET A 40 -1.63 -2.82 15.04
N VAL A 41 -1.63 -4.15 15.27
CA VAL A 41 -0.73 -4.79 16.23
C VAL A 41 0.72 -4.70 15.73
N ALA A 42 1.56 -3.97 16.47
CA ALA A 42 2.97 -3.79 16.14
C ALA A 42 3.68 -5.13 15.86
N GLY A 43 4.40 -5.19 14.74
CA GLY A 43 5.16 -6.38 14.32
C GLY A 43 4.31 -7.53 13.76
N LYS A 44 2.99 -7.35 13.59
CA LYS A 44 2.11 -8.36 12.98
C LYS A 44 1.35 -7.76 11.80
N CYS A 45 1.35 -8.48 10.69
CA CYS A 45 0.56 -8.16 9.50
C CYS A 45 -0.32 -9.36 9.16
N LEU A 46 -1.40 -9.55 9.93
CA LEU A 46 -2.33 -10.67 9.78
C LEU A 46 -3.18 -10.46 8.54
N ASN A 47 -3.41 -11.47 7.71
CA ASN A 47 -4.31 -11.34 6.56
C ASN A 47 -5.77 -11.18 7.01
N ARG A 48 -6.57 -10.50 6.20
CA ARG A 48 -8.03 -10.57 6.30
C ARG A 48 -8.53 -11.99 6.09
N GLY A 49 -9.68 -12.33 6.69
CA GLY A 49 -10.27 -13.67 6.59
C GLY A 49 -10.65 -14.06 5.16
N GLU A 50 -11.05 -13.10 4.34
CA GLU A 50 -11.39 -13.31 2.93
C GLU A 50 -10.15 -13.30 2.03
N SER A 51 -9.04 -12.73 2.51
CA SER A 51 -7.76 -12.70 1.81
C SER A 51 -7.02 -14.02 1.96
N LEU A 52 -6.28 -14.41 0.92
CA LEU A 52 -5.21 -15.40 1.08
C LEU A 52 -4.10 -14.84 1.98
N ALA A 53 -3.19 -15.71 2.44
CA ALA A 53 -2.05 -15.33 3.25
C ALA A 53 -1.22 -14.22 2.56
N MET A 54 -0.67 -13.28 3.34
CA MET A 54 0.05 -12.11 2.80
C MET A 54 1.20 -12.47 1.86
N ASN A 55 1.89 -13.59 2.10
CA ASN A 55 2.98 -14.07 1.26
C ASN A 55 2.52 -14.79 -0.03
N THR A 56 1.23 -14.82 -0.34
CA THR A 56 0.71 -15.43 -1.56
C THR A 56 1.12 -14.61 -2.79
N THR A 57 2.04 -15.15 -3.59
CA THR A 57 2.62 -14.47 -4.77
C THR A 57 1.77 -14.61 -6.04
N THR A 58 0.73 -15.46 -6.03
CA THR A 58 -0.25 -15.55 -7.13
C THR A 58 -1.21 -14.35 -7.18
N ARG A 59 -1.12 -13.44 -6.21
CA ARG A 59 -1.85 -12.16 -6.16
C ARG A 59 -0.87 -11.02 -6.37
N SER A 60 -1.13 -10.22 -7.41
CA SER A 60 -0.22 -9.16 -7.85
C SER A 60 -0.27 -7.91 -6.97
N LEU A 61 -1.39 -7.67 -6.29
CA LEU A 61 -1.62 -6.44 -5.53
C LEU A 61 -1.56 -6.70 -4.02
N ILE A 62 -1.01 -5.75 -3.29
CA ILE A 62 -0.95 -5.74 -1.83
C ILE A 62 -1.64 -4.48 -1.33
N VAL A 63 -2.66 -4.68 -0.48
CA VAL A 63 -3.36 -3.62 0.22
C VAL A 63 -2.96 -3.67 1.69
N MET A 64 -2.39 -2.58 2.20
CA MET A 64 -2.04 -2.45 3.60
C MET A 64 -3.08 -1.62 4.34
N ASN A 65 -3.87 -2.23 5.22
CA ASN A 65 -4.75 -1.54 6.14
C ASN A 65 -4.00 -1.13 7.41
N TYR A 66 -4.12 0.14 7.80
CA TYR A 66 -3.61 0.65 9.08
C TYR A 66 -4.52 1.76 9.61
N PHE A 67 -5.63 1.36 10.23
CA PHE A 67 -6.60 2.27 10.83
C PHE A 67 -7.50 1.53 11.84
N PRO A 68 -8.02 2.22 12.87
CA PRO A 68 -8.91 1.64 13.86
C PRO A 68 -10.34 1.43 13.31
N ASP A 69 -11.17 0.68 14.02
CA ASP A 69 -12.56 0.41 13.60
C ASP A 69 -13.46 1.65 13.60
N TYR A 70 -13.10 2.66 14.39
CA TYR A 70 -13.85 3.90 14.52
C TYR A 70 -12.98 5.08 14.06
N PRO A 71 -13.54 5.99 13.24
CA PRO A 71 -12.76 7.11 12.75
C PRO A 71 -12.38 8.05 13.90
N SER A 72 -11.10 8.42 13.97
CA SER A 72 -10.54 9.31 14.98
C SER A 72 -9.52 10.25 14.36
N ILE A 73 -9.89 11.52 14.17
CA ILE A 73 -8.98 12.53 13.60
C ILE A 73 -7.73 12.70 14.48
N ILE A 74 -7.88 12.66 15.80
CA ILE A 74 -6.75 12.77 16.74
C ILE A 74 -5.92 11.49 16.74
N GLY A 75 -6.56 10.32 16.65
CA GLY A 75 -5.90 9.02 16.51
C GLY A 75 -5.05 8.96 15.24
N ALA A 76 -5.61 9.34 14.10
CA ALA A 76 -4.92 9.39 12.82
C ALA A 76 -3.67 10.29 12.85
N CYS A 77 -3.67 11.40 13.60
CA CYS A 77 -2.47 12.22 13.79
C CYS A 77 -1.36 11.52 14.59
N ARG A 78 -1.69 10.53 15.43
CA ARG A 78 -0.69 9.74 16.16
C ARG A 78 -0.27 8.52 15.37
N GLU A 79 -1.22 7.84 14.76
CA GLU A 79 -1.02 6.57 14.06
C GLU A 79 -0.31 6.77 12.72
N ASN A 80 -0.67 7.81 11.96
CA ASN A 80 0.00 8.15 10.70
C ASN A 80 1.32 8.88 10.94
N SER A 81 2.20 8.32 11.76
CA SER A 81 3.55 8.79 12.04
C SER A 81 4.51 7.59 11.99
N ALA A 82 5.51 7.50 12.86
CA ALA A 82 6.40 6.35 12.97
C ALA A 82 5.68 4.97 12.99
N PRO A 83 4.56 4.77 13.71
CA PRO A 83 3.87 3.47 13.74
C PRO A 83 3.37 2.98 12.37
N LEU A 84 2.91 3.89 11.50
CA LEU A 84 2.53 3.56 10.13
C LEU A 84 3.75 3.08 9.32
N MET A 85 4.91 3.72 9.50
CA MET A 85 6.15 3.34 8.82
C MET A 85 6.70 2.00 9.32
N ASP A 86 6.53 1.71 10.62
CA ASP A 86 6.87 0.41 11.21
C ASP A 86 5.97 -0.69 10.67
N MET A 87 4.66 -0.42 10.55
CA MET A 87 3.72 -1.35 9.94
C MET A 87 4.01 -1.58 8.47
N LEU A 88 4.42 -0.54 7.73
CA LEU A 88 4.82 -0.66 6.34
C LEU A 88 5.96 -1.68 6.15
N ASN A 89 7.00 -1.63 7.00
CA ASN A 89 8.09 -2.60 6.93
C ASN A 89 7.65 -4.00 7.41
N THR A 90 6.82 -4.06 8.45
CA THR A 90 6.25 -5.31 8.97
C THR A 90 5.46 -6.04 7.88
N CYS A 91 4.57 -5.34 7.17
CA CYS A 91 3.78 -5.90 6.10
C CYS A 91 4.61 -6.20 4.84
N TYR A 92 5.68 -5.46 4.56
CA TYR A 92 6.63 -5.82 3.51
C TYR A 92 7.26 -7.21 3.76
N GLU A 93 7.74 -7.48 4.98
CA GLU A 93 8.29 -8.79 5.33
C GLU A 93 7.22 -9.89 5.25
N ALA A 94 6.04 -9.65 5.84
CA ALA A 94 4.93 -10.61 5.81
C ALA A 94 4.40 -10.89 4.39
N ALA A 95 4.48 -9.91 3.48
CA ALA A 95 4.06 -10.05 2.10
C ALA A 95 5.09 -10.75 1.20
N GLY A 96 6.13 -11.33 1.78
CA GLY A 96 7.19 -12.01 1.04
C GLY A 96 8.11 -11.03 0.34
N LYS A 97 8.50 -9.95 1.02
CA LYS A 97 9.39 -8.89 0.51
C LYS A 97 8.81 -8.15 -0.69
N ARG A 98 7.52 -7.88 -0.65
CA ARG A 98 6.81 -7.09 -1.66
C ARG A 98 6.18 -5.88 -1.00
N TRP A 99 6.44 -4.70 -1.55
CA TRP A 99 5.93 -3.45 -1.00
C TRP A 99 4.44 -3.27 -1.32
N PRO A 100 3.63 -2.72 -0.39
CA PRO A 100 2.23 -2.44 -0.64
C PRO A 100 1.99 -1.54 -1.85
N ASN A 101 1.01 -1.90 -2.68
CA ASN A 101 0.55 -1.05 -3.80
C ASN A 101 -0.41 0.04 -3.32
N PHE A 102 -1.16 -0.25 -2.25
CA PHE A 102 -2.12 0.65 -1.64
C PHE A 102 -1.96 0.64 -0.13
N ILE A 103 -2.01 1.82 0.48
CA ILE A 103 -1.93 2.03 1.92
C ILE A 103 -3.23 2.72 2.35
N VAL A 104 -3.98 2.08 3.24
CA VAL A 104 -5.28 2.53 3.73
C VAL A 104 -5.10 3.06 5.15
N VAL A 105 -5.49 4.31 5.36
CA VAL A 105 -5.46 5.02 6.63
C VAL A 105 -6.80 5.70 6.86
N ASP A 106 -7.15 6.01 8.10
CA ASP A 106 -8.42 6.64 8.47
C ASP A 106 -8.57 8.06 7.89
N PHE A 107 -7.60 8.94 8.18
CA PHE A 107 -7.54 10.30 7.63
C PHE A 107 -6.16 10.57 7.04
N TYR A 108 -6.09 11.22 5.87
CA TYR A 108 -4.82 11.67 5.28
C TYR A 108 -4.22 12.82 6.12
N LYS A 109 -3.40 12.45 7.11
CA LYS A 109 -2.69 13.37 8.02
C LYS A 109 -1.18 13.20 7.85
N LYS A 110 -0.47 14.33 7.87
CA LYS A 110 1.00 14.38 7.83
C LYS A 110 1.65 14.21 9.20
N SER A 111 0.86 14.30 10.27
CA SER A 111 1.29 14.06 11.66
C SER A 111 2.60 14.78 12.03
N ASP A 112 3.70 14.05 12.21
CA ASP A 112 5.05 14.50 12.55
C ASP A 112 5.82 15.15 11.39
N GLY A 113 5.21 15.26 10.21
CA GLY A 113 5.75 15.97 9.05
C GLY A 113 5.69 15.17 7.75
N GLY A 114 5.62 13.84 7.84
CA GLY A 114 5.56 12.93 6.70
C GLY A 114 4.23 12.17 6.60
N GLY A 115 3.95 11.31 7.58
CA GLY A 115 2.70 10.56 7.71
C GLY A 115 2.32 9.71 6.49
N ALA A 116 1.03 9.66 6.14
CA ALA A 116 0.56 8.81 5.03
C ALA A 116 1.23 9.10 3.67
N PRO A 117 1.48 10.37 3.28
CA PRO A 117 2.29 10.67 2.09
C PRO A 117 3.70 10.06 2.11
N GLU A 118 4.42 10.14 3.22
CA GLU A 118 5.77 9.55 3.32
C GLU A 118 5.74 8.03 3.18
N ALA A 119 4.74 7.37 3.77
CA ALA A 119 4.57 5.92 3.62
C ALA A 119 4.35 5.52 2.15
N VAL A 120 3.55 6.30 1.42
CA VAL A 120 3.32 6.11 -0.03
C VAL A 120 4.60 6.37 -0.83
N ASP A 121 5.33 7.44 -0.52
CA ASP A 121 6.58 7.81 -1.21
C ASP A 121 7.67 6.75 -1.02
N LYS A 122 7.79 6.18 0.19
CA LYS A 122 8.67 5.04 0.46
C LYS A 122 8.28 3.80 -0.32
N ALA A 123 7.00 3.41 -0.29
CA ALA A 123 6.52 2.23 -1.02
C ALA A 123 6.75 2.39 -2.54
N ASN A 124 6.45 3.57 -3.08
CA ASN A 124 6.65 3.89 -4.49
C ASN A 124 8.14 3.90 -4.88
N GLY A 125 9.01 4.49 -4.05
CA GLY A 125 10.46 4.49 -4.27
C GLY A 125 11.00 3.08 -4.43
N GLN A 126 10.52 2.16 -3.60
CA GLN A 126 10.92 0.77 -3.65
C GLN A 126 10.32 0.04 -4.86
N LEU A 127 9.02 0.21 -5.13
CA LEU A 127 8.32 -0.46 -6.24
C LEU A 127 8.81 -0.02 -7.63
N ILE A 128 9.13 1.27 -7.79
CA ILE A 128 9.44 1.86 -9.10
C ILE A 128 10.93 1.80 -9.41
N CYS A 129 11.79 1.98 -8.41
CA CYS A 129 13.22 2.15 -8.66
C CYS A 129 14.15 1.54 -7.58
N ALA A 130 13.61 0.74 -6.66
CA ALA A 130 14.36 0.12 -5.55
C ALA A 130 15.16 1.13 -4.71
N ARG A 131 14.56 2.29 -4.40
CA ARG A 131 15.16 3.33 -3.54
C ARG A 131 14.34 3.57 -2.27
N PRO A 132 14.93 4.18 -1.22
CA PRO A 132 14.22 4.45 0.03
C PRO A 132 12.99 5.35 -0.10
N ASP A 133 12.93 6.19 -1.15
CA ASP A 133 11.89 7.20 -1.35
C ASP A 133 11.70 7.50 -2.85
N ILE A 134 10.48 7.85 -3.28
CA ILE A 134 10.17 8.14 -4.69
C ILE A 134 10.95 9.33 -5.25
N LEU A 135 11.24 10.34 -4.44
CA LEU A 135 12.05 11.51 -4.84
C LEU A 135 13.49 11.09 -5.17
N SER A 136 13.97 9.99 -4.60
CA SER A 136 15.29 9.44 -4.90
C SER A 136 15.33 8.55 -6.14
N CYS A 137 14.19 8.30 -6.82
CA CYS A 137 14.17 7.58 -8.08
C CYS A 137 14.87 8.33 -9.23
N ARG A 138 15.17 9.64 -9.07
CA ARG A 138 15.96 10.42 -10.02
C ARG A 138 16.80 11.52 -9.33
N VAL A 139 18.09 11.25 -9.15
CA VAL A 139 19.15 12.27 -9.25
C VAL A 139 20.13 11.79 -10.32
N ILE A 140 19.79 11.94 -11.60
CA ILE A 140 20.81 12.05 -12.66
C ILE A 140 20.88 13.55 -12.97
N GLN A 141 21.71 14.27 -12.22
CA GLN A 141 22.34 15.47 -12.72
C GLN A 141 23.76 15.09 -13.15
N GLY A 142 23.97 15.00 -14.46
CA GLY A 142 25.29 15.03 -15.10
C GLY A 142 26.08 13.73 -15.15
N GLY A 143 26.27 13.19 -16.36
CA GLY A 143 27.47 12.38 -16.68
C GLY A 143 27.23 11.09 -17.45
N GLY A 144 27.33 11.18 -18.78
CA GLY A 144 27.80 10.05 -19.61
C GLY A 144 26.73 9.29 -20.38
N VAL A 145 26.56 9.68 -21.64
CA VAL A 145 26.07 8.79 -22.71
C VAL A 145 26.96 7.53 -22.72
N ARG A 146 26.36 6.36 -22.57
CA ARG A 146 26.90 5.11 -23.15
C ARG A 146 25.93 4.64 -24.23
N THR A 147 26.18 5.14 -25.44
CA THR A 147 26.04 4.32 -26.65
C THR A 147 26.99 3.15 -26.50
N GLU A 148 26.50 1.92 -26.59
CA GLU A 148 27.14 0.88 -27.39
C GLU A 148 26.05 0.02 -28.04
N LEU A 149 26.40 -0.44 -29.24
CA LEU A 149 25.62 -1.16 -30.24
C LEU A 149 25.24 -2.58 -29.79
#